data_AF-A0A2N4XY24-F1
#
_entry.id   AF-A0A2N4XY24-F1
#
_cell.length_a   1.000
_cell.length_b   1.000
_cell.length_c   1.000
_cell.angle_alpha   90.00
_cell.angle_beta   90.00
_cell.angle_gamma   90.00
#
_symmetry.space_group_name_H-M   'P 1'
#
loop_
_entity.id
_entity.type
_entity.pdbx_description
1 polymer ?
#
loop_
_entity_poly.entity_id
_entity_poly.type
_entity_poly.pdbx_seq_one_letter_code
_entity_poly.pdbx_strand_id
1 'polypeptide(L)' 'MGGTYFDDEQEIGPQGLALLRKVLADLFRDHAGDFKKDEELGLAKELVALFKSGFRSEEELKAMARRSSFLQHQNS' A
#
# COMPACT_ATOMS: atom_id res chain seq x y z
N MET A 1 -11.33 33.98 -18.54
CA MET A 1 -10.03 33.88 -17.83
C MET A 1 -10.22 32.74 -16.85
N GLY A 2 -9.78 31.50 -17.10
CA GLY A 2 -8.44 31.06 -17.47
C GLY A 2 -8.06 30.08 -16.37
N GLY A 3 -8.27 28.78 -16.62
CA GLY A 3 -8.27 27.72 -15.61
C GLY A 3 -7.02 27.72 -14.75
N THR A 4 -7.21 27.60 -13.44
CA THR A 4 -6.13 27.33 -12.50
C THR A 4 -6.31 25.91 -11.99
N TYR A 5 -5.49 25.03 -12.55
CA TYR A 5 -4.86 23.91 -11.85
C TYR A 5 -5.85 22.98 -11.14
N PHE A 6 -6.33 22.00 -11.89
CA PHE A 6 -6.49 20.66 -11.32
C PHE A 6 -5.12 20.27 -10.75
N ASP A 7 -4.93 20.56 -9.47
CA ASP A 7 -3.74 20.29 -8.67
C ASP A 7 -3.34 18.82 -8.89
N ASP A 8 -2.11 18.63 -9.34
CA ASP A 8 -1.44 17.39 -9.67
C ASP A 8 -1.91 16.18 -8.83
N GLU A 9 -2.58 15.24 -9.49
CA GLU A 9 -2.35 13.79 -9.35
C GLU A 9 -2.22 13.15 -7.95
N GLN A 10 -2.93 13.57 -6.90
CA GLN A 10 -2.92 12.86 -5.59
C GLN A 10 -1.49 12.48 -5.12
N GLU A 11 -0.58 13.44 -5.03
CA GLU A 11 0.74 13.15 -4.49
C GLU A 11 0.63 12.60 -3.06
N ILE A 12 1.28 11.46 -2.82
CA ILE A 12 1.37 10.90 -1.48
C ILE A 12 2.30 11.81 -0.68
N GLY A 13 1.70 12.66 0.15
CA GLY A 13 2.46 13.53 1.05
C GLY A 13 3.40 12.73 1.97
N PRO A 14 4.41 13.39 2.56
CA PRO A 14 5.43 12.73 3.38
C PRO A 14 4.83 11.94 4.56
N GLN A 15 3.69 12.38 5.09
CA GLN A 15 2.94 11.68 6.14
C GLN A 15 2.31 10.37 5.61
N GLY A 16 1.74 10.40 4.41
CA GLY A 16 1.20 9.22 3.74
C GLY A 16 2.29 8.21 3.38
N LEU A 17 3.44 8.69 2.92
CA LEU A 17 4.60 7.84 2.61
C LEU A 17 5.14 7.16 3.89
N ALA A 18 5.23 7.91 5.00
CA ALA A 18 5.64 7.37 6.28
C ALA A 18 4.68 6.29 6.80
N LEU A 19 3.37 6.51 6.63
CA LEU A 19 2.35 5.52 6.96
C LEU A 19 2.51 4.25 6.11
N LEU A 20 2.64 4.39 4.80
CA LEU A 20 2.80 3.27 3.89
C LEU A 20 4.07 2.47 4.21
N ARG A 21 5.19 3.15 4.45
CA ARG A 21 6.45 2.50 4.85
C ARG A 21 6.29 1.74 6.17
N LYS A 22 5.56 2.29 7.14
CA LYS A 22 5.30 1.64 8.43
C LYS A 22 4.42 0.39 8.27
N VAL A 23 3.32 0.50 7.53
CA VAL A 23 2.42 -0.63 7.22
C VAL A 23 3.19 -1.73 6.52
N LEU A 24 3.95 -1.38 5.47
CA LEU A 24 4.75 -2.32 4.71
C LEU A 24 5.77 -3.06 5.59
N ALA A 25 6.52 -2.33 6.42
CA ALA A 25 7.49 -2.92 7.34
C ALA A 25 6.85 -3.84 8.40
N ASP A 26 5.65 -3.51 8.85
CA ASP A 26 4.89 -4.33 9.80
C ASP A 26 4.41 -5.63 9.15
N LEU A 27 3.89 -5.57 7.92
CA LEU A 27 3.46 -6.74 7.16
C LEU A 27 4.62 -7.70 6.88
N PHE A 28 5.80 -7.19 6.51
CA PHE A 28 6.98 -8.03 6.31
C PHE A 28 7.54 -8.60 7.61
N ARG A 29 7.46 -7.86 8.72
CA ARG A 29 7.94 -8.34 10.02
C ARG A 29 7.06 -9.46 10.58
N ASP A 30 5.75 -9.35 10.43
CA ASP A 30 4.79 -10.37 10.86
C ASP A 30 4.94 -11.68 10.08
N HIS A 31 5.47 -11.58 8.88
CA HIS A 31 5.55 -12.64 7.92
C HIS A 31 7.03 -12.99 7.69
N ALA A 32 7.64 -13.56 8.73
CA ALA A 32 9.06 -13.96 8.84
C ALA A 32 9.45 -15.15 7.92
N GLY A 33 8.77 -15.30 6.79
CA GLY A 33 9.08 -16.26 5.73
C GLY A 33 9.65 -15.52 4.52
N ASP A 34 10.55 -16.19 3.81
CA ASP A 34 11.30 -15.71 2.64
C ASP A 34 10.36 -15.16 1.54
N PHE A 35 9.95 -13.89 1.64
CA PHE A 35 9.24 -13.25 0.53
C PHE A 35 10.21 -13.10 -0.62
N LYS A 36 9.77 -13.51 -1.81
CA LYS A 36 10.49 -13.14 -3.01
C LYS A 36 10.32 -11.63 -3.20
N LYS A 37 11.38 -10.94 -3.63
CA LYS A 37 11.37 -9.51 -3.96
C LYS A 37 10.19 -9.08 -4.85
N ASP A 38 9.67 -10.00 -5.67
CA ASP A 38 8.49 -9.78 -6.51
C ASP A 38 7.21 -9.59 -5.70
N GLU A 39 7.02 -10.41 -4.66
CA GLU A 39 5.88 -10.31 -3.73
C GLU A 39 5.99 -9.05 -2.87
N GLU A 40 7.21 -8.68 -2.46
CA GLU A 40 7.44 -7.44 -1.72
C GLU A 40 7.07 -6.21 -2.55
N LEU A 41 7.44 -6.21 -3.84
CA LEU A 41 7.11 -5.16 -4.78
C LEU A 41 5.62 -5.11 -5.09
N GLY A 42 4.95 -6.27 -5.18
CA GLY A 42 3.50 -6.39 -5.35
C GLY A 42 2.75 -5.74 -4.20
N LEU A 43 3.09 -6.12 -2.97
CA LEU A 43 2.53 -5.56 -1.73
C LEU A 43 2.72 -4.04 -1.64
N ALA A 44 3.91 -3.54 -1.98
CA ALA A 44 4.17 -2.10 -1.98
C ALA A 44 3.28 -1.34 -2.99
N LYS A 45 3.09 -1.88 -4.19
CA LYS A 45 2.21 -1.30 -5.20
C LYS A 45 0.75 -1.32 -4.77
N GLU A 46 0.30 -2.41 -4.15
CA GLU A 46 -1.06 -2.51 -3.63
C GLU A 46 -1.34 -1.51 -2.51
N LEU A 47 -0.42 -1.34 -1.56
CA LEU A 47 -0.57 -0.34 -0.49
C LEU A 47 -0.68 1.08 -1.06
N VAL A 48 0.12 1.42 -2.06
CA VAL A 48 0.03 2.70 -2.77
C VAL A 48 -1.33 2.84 -3.45
N ALA A 49 -1.82 1.80 -4.13
CA ALA A 49 -3.13 1.82 -4.78
C ALA A 49 -4.29 1.99 -3.78
N LEU A 50 -4.24 1.29 -2.65
CA LEU A 50 -5.21 1.43 -1.55
C LEU A 50 -5.19 2.86 -0.99
N PHE A 51 -4.00 3.42 -0.76
CA PHE A 51 -3.88 4.79 -0.28
C PHE A 51 -4.46 5.82 -1.26
N LYS A 52 -4.17 5.69 -2.56
CA LYS A 52 -4.77 6.50 -3.63
C LYS A 52 -6.28 6.25 -3.79
N SER A 53 -6.75 5.07 -3.41
CA SER A 53 -8.18 4.74 -3.39
C SER A 53 -8.93 5.36 -2.21
N GLY A 54 -8.22 5.96 -1.25
CA GLY A 54 -8.83 6.69 -0.11
C GLY A 54 -8.63 6.04 1.25
N PHE A 55 -7.93 4.90 1.35
CA PHE A 55 -7.62 4.28 2.64
C PHE A 55 -6.50 5.07 3.34
N ARG A 56 -6.81 5.68 4.49
CA ARG A 56 -5.86 6.55 5.22
C ARG A 56 -5.43 6.02 6.58
N SER A 57 -5.96 4.87 7.01
CA SER A 57 -5.66 4.29 8.32
C SER A 57 -4.73 3.08 8.21
N GLU A 58 -3.83 2.94 9.18
CA GLU A 58 -2.91 1.80 9.27
C GLU A 58 -3.65 0.46 9.31
N GLU A 59 -4.70 0.37 10.12
CA GLU A 59 -5.50 -0.85 10.29
C GLU A 59 -6.23 -1.26 9.01
N GLU A 60 -6.81 -0.29 8.30
CA GLU A 60 -7.50 -0.51 7.03
C GLU A 60 -6.53 -0.99 5.95
N LEU A 61 -5.37 -0.32 5.82
CA LEU A 61 -4.33 -0.69 4.88
C LEU A 61 -3.80 -2.10 5.16
N LYS A 62 -3.57 -2.45 6.44
CA LYS A 62 -3.15 -3.80 6.84
C LYS A 62 -4.22 -4.85 6.55
N ALA A 63 -5.48 -4.58 6.89
CA ALA A 63 -6.58 -5.52 6.67
C ALA A 63 -6.79 -5.81 5.18
N MET A 64 -6.73 -4.77 4.34
CA MET A 64 -6.89 -4.90 2.89
C MET A 64 -5.67 -5.57 2.24
N ALA A 65 -4.44 -5.19 2.62
CA ALA A 65 -3.22 -5.81 2.10
C ALA A 65 -3.11 -7.30 2.48
N ARG A 66 -3.45 -7.67 3.73
CA ARG A 66 -3.51 -9.08 4.14
C ARG A 66 -4.55 -9.86 3.33
N ARG A 67 -5.74 -9.28 3.11
CA ARG A 67 -6.79 -9.93 2.31
C ARG A 67 -6.33 -10.18 0.87
N SER A 68 -5.58 -9.26 0.27
CA SER A 68 -4.98 -9.44 -1.05
C SER A 68 -3.91 -10.53 -1.09
N SER A 69 -2.95 -10.53 -0.15
CA SER A 69 -1.91 -11.58 -0.09
C SER A 69 -2.48 -12.97 0.13
N PHE A 70 -3.52 -13.10 0.96
CA PHE A 70 -4.23 -14.38 1.15
C PHE A 70 -4.89 -14.89 -0.13
N LEU A 71 -5.39 -13.99 -0.99
CA LEU A 71 -5.98 -14.36 -2.28
C LEU A 71 -4.93 -14.81 -3.30
N GLN A 72 -3.70 -14.30 -3.21
CA GLN A 72 -2.60 -14.70 -4.09
C GLN A 72 -2.04 -16.10 -3.73
N HIS A 73 -2.12 -16.50 -2.47
CA HIS A 73 -1.68 -17.83 -2.00
C HIS A 73 -2.68 -18.96 -2.29
N GLN A 74 -3.96 -18.66 -2.55
CA GLN A 74 -4.98 -19.69 -2.85
C GLN A 74 -5.05 -20.09 -4.33
N ASN A 75 -4.20 -19.53 -5.19
CA ASN A 75 -4.23 -19.80 -6.63
C ASN A 75 -2.92 -20.41 -7.16
N SER A 76 -2.16 -21.11 -6.31
CA SER A 76 -1.01 -21.96 -6.69
C SER A 76 -1.30 -23.43 -6.40
#